data_AF-A0A9C9MZ49-F1
#
_entry.id   AF-A0A9C9MZ49-F1
#
_cell.length_a   1.000
_cell.length_b   1.000
_cell.length_c   1.000
_cell.angle_alpha   90.00
_cell.angle_beta   90.00
_cell.angle_gamma   90.00
#
_symmetry.space_group_name_H-M   'P 1'
#
loop_
_entity.id
_entity.type
_entity.pdbx_description
1 polymer ?
#
loop_
_entity_poly.entity_id
_entity_poly.type
_entity_poly.pdbx_seq_one_letter_code
_entity_poly.pdbx_strand_id
1 'polypeptide(L)'
;MKTRKKFLLAFLLTLIISFAVTPSVYASDGDDPGHVVFGSSYVLGEGESLQGDLVVFGGTALLEKDSEVRGDVVIAGGTLTVEGTITGDLTSFGGIVNLRGDARIYGNAVRFGG
;
A
#
# COMPACT_ATOMS: atom_id res chain seq x y z
N MET A 1 -7.52 -49.18 -32.30
CA MET A 1 -8.03 -48.43 -31.11
C MET A 1 -6.94 -47.81 -30.23
N LYS A 2 -5.71 -48.38 -30.15
CA LYS A 2 -4.60 -47.82 -29.33
C LYS A 2 -4.06 -46.47 -29.83
N THR A 3 -4.07 -46.20 -31.14
CA THR A 3 -3.55 -44.95 -31.73
C THR A 3 -4.46 -43.74 -31.49
N ARG A 4 -5.79 -43.93 -31.50
CA ARG A 4 -6.75 -42.85 -31.20
C ARG A 4 -6.70 -42.38 -29.75
N LYS A 5 -6.48 -43.28 -28.79
CA LYS A 5 -6.29 -42.91 -27.37
C LYS A 5 -5.01 -42.12 -27.14
N LYS A 6 -3.91 -42.44 -27.85
CA LYS A 6 -2.65 -41.68 -27.80
C LYS A 6 -2.81 -40.28 -28.38
N PHE A 7 -3.58 -40.14 -29.46
CA PHE A 7 -3.89 -38.84 -30.06
C PHE A 7 -4.75 -37.97 -29.13
N LEU A 8 -5.75 -38.58 -28.50
CA LEU A 8 -6.62 -37.90 -27.54
C LEU A 8 -5.86 -37.47 -26.28
N LEU A 9 -4.91 -38.29 -25.82
CA LEU A 9 -4.05 -37.96 -24.68
C LEU A 9 -3.07 -36.83 -25.01
N ALA A 10 -2.49 -36.84 -26.22
CA ALA A 10 -1.61 -35.76 -26.68
C ALA A 10 -2.36 -34.43 -26.82
N PHE A 11 -3.60 -34.48 -27.30
CA PHE A 11 -4.49 -33.31 -27.38
C PHE A 11 -4.86 -32.76 -25.98
N LEU A 12 -5.14 -33.65 -25.03
CA LEU A 12 -5.44 -33.25 -23.65
C LEU A 12 -4.22 -32.60 -22.98
N LEU A 13 -3.02 -33.15 -23.19
CA LEU A 13 -1.77 -32.60 -22.67
C LEU A 13 -1.45 -31.22 -23.24
N THR A 14 -1.69 -31.01 -24.54
CA THR A 14 -1.48 -29.69 -25.17
C THR A 14 -2.47 -28.65 -24.65
N LEU A 15 -3.73 -29.04 -24.39
CA LEU A 15 -4.72 -28.15 -23.80
C LEU A 15 -4.32 -27.71 -22.38
N ILE A 16 -3.83 -28.64 -21.56
CA ILE A 16 -3.37 -28.37 -20.19
C ILE A 16 -2.17 -27.41 -20.19
N ILE A 17 -1.21 -27.61 -21.11
CA ILE A 17 -0.05 -26.73 -21.23
C ILE A 17 -0.49 -25.32 -21.65
N SER A 18 -1.48 -25.17 -22.54
CA SER A 18 -1.98 -23.85 -22.94
C SER A 18 -2.63 -23.07 -21.78
N PHE A 19 -3.23 -23.79 -20.83
CA PHE A 19 -3.89 -23.18 -19.67
C PHE A 19 -2.90 -22.85 -18.54
N ALA A 20 -1.74 -23.53 -18.50
CA ALA A 20 -0.69 -23.25 -17.52
C ALA A 20 0.11 -21.97 -17.82
N VAL A 21 0.01 -21.44 -19.04
CA VAL A 21 0.66 -20.18 -19.44
C VAL A 21 -0.36 -19.04 -19.47
N THR A 22 -1.07 -18.83 -18.36
CA THR A 22 -1.73 -17.54 -18.15
C THR A 22 -0.66 -16.54 -17.73
N PRO A 23 -0.36 -15.50 -18.52
CA PRO A 23 0.41 -14.39 -17.99
C PRO A 23 -0.37 -13.83 -16.79
N SER A 24 0.30 -13.68 -15.65
CA SER A 24 -0.24 -12.96 -14.51
C SER A 24 -0.56 -11.54 -14.96
N VAL A 25 -1.84 -11.24 -15.11
CA VAL A 25 -2.31 -9.88 -15.39
C VAL A 25 -2.28 -9.14 -14.06
N TYR A 26 -1.31 -8.25 -13.91
CA TYR A 26 -1.34 -7.26 -12.85
C TYR A 26 -2.44 -6.24 -13.20
N ALA A 27 -3.55 -6.28 -12.46
CA ALA A 27 -4.50 -5.18 -12.49
C ALA A 27 -3.78 -3.96 -11.89
N SER A 28 -3.48 -2.97 -12.72
CA SER A 28 -3.03 -1.67 -12.25
C SER A 28 -4.30 -0.87 -11.97
N ASP A 29 -4.79 -0.93 -10.73
CA ASP A 29 -5.79 -0.01 -10.24
C ASP A 29 -5.13 1.37 -10.16
N GLY A 30 -5.22 2.11 -11.27
CA GLY A 30 -4.96 3.55 -11.27
C GLY A 30 -6.10 4.21 -10.52
N ASP A 31 -5.78 4.92 -9.46
CA ASP A 31 -6.68 5.48 -8.43
C ASP A 31 -7.08 4.48 -7.34
N ASP A 32 -6.09 3.93 -6.63
CA ASP A 32 -6.33 3.52 -5.25
C ASP A 32 -6.80 4.76 -4.48
N PRO A 33 -8.05 4.79 -3.97
CA PRO A 33 -8.56 5.94 -3.28
C PRO A 33 -7.78 6.08 -1.96
N GLY A 34 -7.30 7.30 -1.69
CA GLY A 34 -6.63 7.61 -0.43
C GLY A 34 -7.38 7.06 0.79
N HIS A 35 -6.64 6.75 1.85
CA HIS A 35 -7.15 6.02 2.99
C HIS A 35 -7.52 6.97 4.15
N VAL A 36 -8.74 6.82 4.70
CA VAL A 36 -9.19 7.60 5.86
C VAL A 36 -9.43 6.71 7.07
N VAL A 37 -8.80 7.04 8.19
CA VAL A 37 -8.78 6.28 9.44
C VAL A 37 -9.49 7.10 10.52
N PHE A 38 -10.53 6.54 11.14
CA PHE A 38 -11.31 7.22 12.19
C PHE A 38 -11.21 6.46 13.51
N GLY A 39 -10.52 7.06 14.49
CA GLY A 39 -10.42 6.57 15.88
C GLY A 39 -9.72 5.22 16.06
N SER A 40 -9.31 4.57 14.98
CA SER A 40 -8.69 3.26 14.96
C SER A 40 -7.19 3.34 14.66
N SER A 41 -6.53 2.17 14.66
CA SER A 41 -5.14 2.03 14.27
C SER A 41 -5.02 1.65 12.80
N TYR A 42 -4.09 2.28 12.10
CA TYR A 42 -3.68 1.95 10.75
C TYR A 42 -2.19 1.64 10.70
N VAL A 43 -1.82 0.62 9.94
CA VAL A 43 -0.43 0.24 9.72
C VAL A 43 -0.24 0.11 8.22
N LEU A 44 0.73 0.85 7.68
CA LEU A 44 1.27 0.60 6.35
C LEU A 44 2.53 -0.23 6.54
N GLY A 45 2.48 -1.49 6.09
CA GLY A 45 3.48 -2.50 6.38
C GLY A 45 4.81 -2.25 5.65
N GLU A 46 5.86 -2.96 6.08
CA GLU A 46 7.18 -2.86 5.46
C GLU A 46 7.13 -3.14 3.95
N GLY A 47 7.65 -2.20 3.16
CA GLY A 47 7.66 -2.27 1.70
C GLY A 47 6.30 -2.09 1.01
N GLU A 48 5.22 -1.87 1.77
CA GLU A 48 3.91 -1.54 1.21
C GLU A 48 3.88 -0.08 0.73
N SER A 49 3.13 0.17 -0.34
CA SER A 49 2.89 1.51 -0.80
C SER A 49 1.40 1.82 -0.82
N LEU A 50 1.04 2.94 -0.21
CA LEU A 50 -0.28 3.53 -0.35
C LEU A 50 -0.23 4.55 -1.48
N GLN A 51 -1.07 4.33 -2.49
CA GLN A 51 -1.31 5.32 -3.54
C GLN A 51 -2.35 6.32 -3.04
N GLY A 52 -2.03 7.61 -3.10
CA GLY A 52 -2.90 8.69 -2.61
C GLY A 52 -2.68 9.07 -1.15
N ASP A 53 -3.64 9.82 -0.61
CA ASP A 53 -3.49 10.49 0.68
C ASP A 53 -3.85 9.59 1.86
N LEU A 54 -3.22 9.80 3.02
CA LEU A 54 -3.57 9.16 4.29
C LEU A 54 -4.12 10.20 5.26
N VAL A 55 -5.36 10.06 5.69
CA VAL A 55 -5.98 10.95 6.67
C VAL A 55 -6.36 10.19 7.94
N VAL A 56 -5.91 10.65 9.10
CA VAL A 56 -6.09 9.99 10.39
C VAL A 56 -6.75 10.95 11.38
N PHE A 57 -7.96 10.63 11.85
CA PHE A 57 -8.70 11.42 12.82
C PHE A 57 -8.82 10.68 14.15
N GLY A 58 -8.20 11.21 15.21
CA GLY A 58 -8.32 10.70 16.58
C GLY A 58 -7.76 9.28 16.81
N GLY A 59 -7.01 8.76 15.84
CA GLY A 59 -6.49 7.39 15.83
C GLY A 59 -4.97 7.31 15.91
N THR A 60 -4.43 6.14 15.56
CA THR A 60 -2.99 5.92 15.45
C THR A 60 -2.63 5.47 14.04
N ALA A 61 -1.53 5.96 13.49
CA ALA A 61 -0.96 5.42 12.26
C ALA A 61 0.52 5.10 12.44
N LEU A 62 0.93 3.96 11.89
CA LEU A 62 2.32 3.53 11.79
C LEU A 62 2.66 3.32 10.32
N LEU A 63 3.69 4.02 9.84
CA LEU A 63 4.33 3.74 8.57
C LEU A 63 5.61 2.99 8.88
N GLU A 64 5.66 1.69 8.59
CA GLU A 64 6.83 0.86 8.86
C GLU A 64 8.00 1.22 7.92
N LYS A 65 9.17 0.63 8.19
CA LYS A 65 10.37 0.81 7.37
C LYS A 65 10.06 0.53 5.89
N ASP A 66 10.66 1.29 4.99
CA ASP A 66 10.55 1.10 3.53
C ASP A 66 9.11 1.17 2.98
N SER A 67 8.11 1.50 3.80
CA SER A 67 6.77 1.82 3.34
C SER A 67 6.75 3.18 2.64
N GLU A 68 5.81 3.39 1.72
CA GLU A 68 5.70 4.62 0.94
C GLU A 68 4.26 5.12 0.81
N VAL A 69 3.95 6.29 1.35
CA VAL A 69 2.72 7.03 1.02
C VAL A 69 3.01 7.97 -0.14
N ARG A 70 2.34 7.71 -1.26
CA ARG A 70 2.48 8.43 -2.53
C ARG A 70 1.44 9.54 -2.65
N GLY A 71 1.40 10.39 -1.63
CA GLY A 71 0.43 11.46 -1.44
C GLY A 71 0.69 12.22 -0.15
N ASP A 72 -0.32 12.96 0.31
CA ASP A 72 -0.24 13.75 1.53
C ASP A 72 -0.68 12.94 2.77
N VAL A 73 -0.09 13.23 3.92
CA VAL A 73 -0.48 12.63 5.20
C VAL A 73 -1.06 13.72 6.10
N VAL A 74 -2.30 13.54 6.55
CA VAL A 74 -2.96 14.44 7.48
C VAL A 74 -3.33 13.69 8.75
N ILE A 75 -2.90 14.19 9.91
CA ILE A 75 -3.33 13.66 11.21
C ILE A 75 -3.98 14.75 12.06
N ALA A 76 -5.11 14.44 12.67
CA ALA A 76 -5.80 15.34 13.59
C ALA A 76 -6.12 14.64 14.91
N GLY A 77 -5.55 15.13 16.02
CA GLY A 77 -5.84 14.65 17.37
C GLY A 77 -5.44 13.21 17.69
N GLY A 78 -4.44 12.67 16.98
CA GLY A 78 -3.98 11.27 17.09
C GLY A 78 -2.47 11.13 17.26
N THR A 79 -1.95 9.93 17.02
CA THR A 79 -0.50 9.67 16.97
C THR A 79 -0.07 9.11 15.62
N LEU A 80 0.94 9.71 15.00
CA LEU A 80 1.59 9.23 13.78
C LEU A 80 3.02 8.79 14.12
N THR A 81 3.41 7.59 13.75
CA THR A 81 4.80 7.13 13.78
C THR A 81 5.27 6.84 12.37
N VAL A 82 6.39 7.42 11.96
CA VAL A 82 6.95 7.29 10.62
C VAL A 82 8.32 6.64 10.69
N GLU A 83 8.47 5.49 10.05
CA GLU A 83 9.71 4.80 9.71
C GLU A 83 9.91 4.68 8.18
N GLY A 84 8.88 4.99 7.40
CA GLY A 84 8.90 4.95 5.94
C GLY A 84 9.03 6.32 5.26
N THR A 85 8.51 6.41 4.05
CA THR A 85 8.59 7.57 3.16
C THR A 85 7.21 8.18 2.93
N ILE A 86 7.13 9.51 2.99
CA ILE A 86 5.99 10.31 2.55
C ILE A 86 6.46 11.17 1.38
N THR A 87 5.86 10.99 0.21
CA THR A 87 6.26 11.76 -0.98
C THR A 87 5.66 13.16 -1.00
N GLY A 88 4.47 13.34 -0.41
CA GLY A 88 3.77 14.61 -0.31
C GLY A 88 4.05 15.36 0.99
N ASP A 89 3.10 16.18 1.39
CA ASP A 89 3.14 16.99 2.61
C ASP A 89 2.65 16.19 3.83
N LEU A 90 3.23 16.47 5.00
CA LEU A 90 2.77 15.97 6.29
C LEU A 90 2.13 17.13 7.07
N THR A 91 0.83 17.05 7.33
CA THR A 91 0.10 18.04 8.14
C THR A 91 -0.43 17.41 9.43
N SER A 92 -0.15 18.02 10.57
CA SER A 92 -0.66 17.60 11.88
C SER A 92 -1.48 18.71 12.54
N PHE A 93 -2.70 18.38 12.98
CA PHE A 93 -3.59 19.23 13.77
C PHE A 93 -3.76 18.64 15.17
N GLY A 94 -2.88 19.03 16.09
CA GLY A 94 -2.79 18.45 17.43
C GLY A 94 -2.36 16.98 17.41
N GLY A 95 -2.05 16.45 18.59
CA GLY A 95 -1.52 15.10 18.73
C GLY A 95 0.00 15.02 18.55
N ILE A 96 0.49 13.80 18.32
CA ILE A 96 1.92 13.47 18.36
C ILE A 96 2.38 12.91 17.01
N VAL A 97 3.47 13.45 16.48
CA VAL A 97 4.16 12.91 15.30
C VAL A 97 5.56 12.47 15.71
N ASN A 98 5.87 11.19 15.56
CA ASN A 98 7.17 10.60 15.84
C ASN A 98 7.85 10.22 14.53
N LEU A 99 8.90 10.95 14.15
CA LEU A 99 9.75 10.59 13.01
C LEU A 99 10.95 9.79 13.52
N ARG A 100 11.13 8.57 13.01
CA ARG A 100 12.25 7.70 13.38
C ARG A 100 13.39 7.79 12.36
N GLY A 101 14.46 7.02 12.58
CA GLY A 101 15.72 7.16 11.82
C GLY A 101 15.60 6.97 10.30
N ASP A 102 14.64 6.16 9.85
CA ASP A 102 14.40 5.88 8.42
C ASP A 102 13.33 6.80 7.80
N ALA A 103 12.72 7.69 8.59
CA ALA A 103 11.64 8.57 8.13
C ALA A 103 12.14 9.55 7.05
N ARG A 104 11.44 9.60 5.91
CA ARG A 104 11.69 10.56 4.84
C ARG A 104 10.42 11.28 4.45
N ILE A 105 10.45 12.61 4.40
CA ILE A 105 9.35 13.45 3.92
C ILE A 105 9.93 14.31 2.79
N TYR A 106 9.40 14.16 1.58
CA TYR A 106 9.86 14.94 0.43
C TYR A 106 9.16 16.29 0.31
N GLY A 107 7.91 16.38 0.79
CA GLY A 107 7.19 17.64 0.92
C GLY A 107 7.52 18.39 2.21
N ASN A 108 6.57 19.22 2.63
CA ASN A 108 6.64 20.03 3.83
C ASN A 108 6.06 19.29 5.03
N ALA A 109 6.63 19.50 6.22
CA ALA A 109 6.04 19.04 7.47
C ALA A 109 5.50 20.26 8.24
N VAL A 110 4.19 20.33 8.41
CA VAL A 110 3.49 21.42 9.10
C VAL A 110 2.73 20.87 10.31
N ARG A 111 2.88 21.52 11.47
CA ARG A 111 2.19 21.15 12.69
C ARG A 111 1.48 22.35 13.30
N PHE A 112 0.19 22.17 13.55
CA PHE A 112 -0.69 23.10 14.26
C PHE A 112 -1.02 22.52 15.63
N GLY A 113 -0.89 23.31 16.70
CA GLY A 113 -1.46 22.95 18.01
C GLY A 113 -0.52 22.35 19.07
N GLY A 114 0.81 22.48 18.95
CA GLY A 114 1.76 22.28 20.07
C GLY A 114 2.21 20.85 20.33
#